data_AF-A0A1C4N7B0-F1
#
_entry.id   AF-A0A1C4N7B0-F1
#
_cell.length_a   1.000
_cell.length_b   1.000
_cell.length_c   1.000
_cell.angle_alpha   90.00
_cell.angle_beta   90.00
_cell.angle_gamma   90.00
#
_symmetry.space_group_name_H-M   'P 1'
#
loop_
_entity.id
_entity.type
_entity.pdbx_description
1 polymer ?
#
loop_
_entity_poly.entity_id
_entity_poly.type
_entity_poly.pdbx_seq_one_letter_code
_entity_poly.pdbx_strand_id
1 'polypeptide(L)'
;MNEIRARHTPQEPLWHWTDDTALALALQRSLDGRGLVDQDHLALCYALAFDADQARGYGHGMHLLLPQLLAAPADWRTLAPGLFDGGSLGNGAAMRFAPFGARFHEDLDRVAEQAVLSAAVTHAHPDGIAGAVAVAVAAALWATAEGFGDVDTTCAITGGVVGAATGTAGAPKEWLRRREPLG
;
A
#
# COMPACT_ATOMS: atom_id res chain seq x y z
N MET A 1 -4.65 -21.73 -2.62
CA MET A 1 -4.22 -21.94 -1.21
C MET A 1 -3.26 -23.12 -1.04
N ASN A 2 -3.48 -24.28 -1.70
CA ASN A 2 -2.60 -25.46 -1.56
C ASN A 2 -1.19 -25.27 -2.17
N GLU A 3 -1.06 -24.62 -3.32
CA GLU A 3 0.26 -24.42 -3.97
C GLU A 3 1.23 -23.53 -3.16
N ILE A 4 0.72 -22.48 -2.50
CA ILE A 4 1.54 -21.61 -1.64
C ILE A 4 2.12 -22.42 -0.46
N ARG A 5 1.31 -23.30 0.15
CA ARG A 5 1.78 -24.20 1.22
C ARG A 5 2.76 -25.25 0.69
N ALA A 6 2.55 -25.73 -0.53
CA ALA A 6 3.43 -26.67 -1.21
C ALA A 6 4.71 -26.03 -1.77
N ARG A 7 4.80 -24.68 -1.77
CA ARG A 7 5.91 -23.90 -2.35
C ARG A 7 6.17 -24.22 -3.82
N HIS A 8 5.15 -24.65 -4.55
CA HIS A 8 5.27 -24.87 -5.98
C HIS A 8 5.10 -23.54 -6.72
N THR A 9 5.98 -23.30 -7.67
CA THR A 9 5.86 -22.17 -8.58
C THR A 9 4.90 -22.50 -9.73
N PRO A 10 4.13 -21.52 -10.23
CA PRO A 10 3.29 -21.72 -11.41
C PRO A 10 4.12 -22.32 -12.56
N GLN A 11 3.59 -23.37 -13.19
CA GLN A 11 4.26 -24.08 -14.29
C GLN A 11 4.17 -23.32 -15.64
N GLU A 12 3.38 -22.26 -15.68
CA GLU A 12 3.21 -21.40 -16.84
C GLU A 12 4.53 -20.68 -17.17
N PRO A 13 4.91 -20.60 -18.46
CA PRO A 13 6.17 -19.98 -18.87
C PRO A 13 6.17 -18.45 -18.74
N LEU A 14 4.99 -17.82 -18.63
CA LEU A 14 4.83 -16.38 -18.46
C LEU A 14 3.90 -16.13 -17.28
N TRP A 15 4.36 -15.39 -16.27
CA TRP A 15 3.55 -15.02 -15.11
C TRP A 15 3.00 -13.62 -15.31
N HIS A 16 1.68 -13.54 -15.46
CA HIS A 16 1.00 -12.27 -15.59
C HIS A 16 0.82 -11.63 -14.20
N TRP A 17 1.19 -10.36 -14.10
CA TRP A 17 0.90 -9.53 -12.93
C TRP A 17 -0.51 -8.96 -13.00
N THR A 18 -1.08 -8.62 -11.85
CA THR A 18 -2.47 -8.21 -11.66
C THR A 18 -2.61 -6.70 -11.49
N ASP A 19 -3.82 -6.25 -11.14
CA ASP A 19 -4.15 -4.88 -10.81
C ASP A 19 -3.29 -4.31 -9.67
N ASP A 20 -2.82 -5.13 -8.72
CA ASP A 20 -1.87 -4.73 -7.68
C ASP A 20 -0.65 -4.01 -8.29
N THR A 21 -0.04 -4.63 -9.30
CA THR A 21 1.16 -4.09 -9.96
C THR A 21 0.80 -2.94 -10.89
N ALA A 22 -0.35 -3.00 -11.58
CA ALA A 22 -0.81 -1.93 -12.45
C ALA A 22 -1.01 -0.61 -11.67
N LEU A 23 -1.68 -0.68 -10.51
CA LEU A 23 -1.93 0.47 -9.66
C LEU A 23 -0.66 0.92 -8.91
N ALA A 24 0.27 0.02 -8.57
CA ALA A 24 1.57 0.41 -8.04
C ALA A 24 2.40 1.22 -9.05
N LEU A 25 2.42 0.79 -10.32
CA LEU A 25 3.09 1.52 -11.40
C LEU A 25 2.41 2.86 -11.68
N ALA A 26 1.08 2.92 -11.66
CA ALA A 26 0.33 4.17 -11.84
C ALA A 26 0.61 5.17 -10.73
N LEU A 27 0.70 4.70 -9.47
CA LEU A 27 1.11 5.52 -8.34
C LEU A 27 2.52 6.08 -8.56
N GLN A 28 3.49 5.24 -8.95
CA GLN A 28 4.85 5.70 -9.23
C GLN A 28 4.88 6.76 -10.34
N ARG A 29 4.16 6.52 -11.44
CA ARG A 29 4.06 7.49 -12.56
C ARG A 29 3.50 8.84 -12.12
N SER A 30 2.53 8.85 -11.21
CA SER A 30 1.97 10.11 -10.70
C SER A 30 2.99 10.96 -9.91
N LEU A 31 3.98 10.29 -9.31
CA LEU A 31 5.05 10.92 -8.54
C LEU A 31 6.18 11.41 -9.45
N ASP A 32 6.37 10.80 -10.61
CA ASP A 32 7.40 11.17 -11.56
C ASP A 32 7.19 12.64 -12.01
N GLY A 33 8.19 13.48 -11.76
CA GLY A 33 8.15 14.92 -12.07
C GLY A 33 7.48 15.82 -11.02
N ARG A 34 6.67 15.28 -10.10
CA ARG A 34 6.02 16.06 -9.01
C ARG A 34 6.63 15.82 -7.63
N GLY A 35 7.15 14.63 -7.39
CA GLY A 35 7.76 14.23 -6.11
C GLY A 35 6.77 13.95 -4.98
N LEU A 36 5.51 14.37 -5.11
CA LEU A 36 4.42 14.17 -4.14
C LEU A 36 3.13 13.78 -4.87
N VAL A 37 2.19 13.18 -4.14
CA VAL A 37 0.86 12.81 -4.61
C VAL A 37 0.04 14.07 -4.88
N ASP A 38 -0.25 14.27 -6.15
CA ASP A 38 -1.31 15.15 -6.63
C ASP A 38 -2.52 14.26 -6.93
N GLN A 39 -3.59 14.39 -6.14
CA GLN A 39 -4.71 13.46 -6.16
C GLN A 39 -5.49 13.47 -7.49
N ASP A 40 -5.59 14.62 -8.15
CA ASP A 40 -6.28 14.74 -9.43
C ASP A 40 -5.45 14.10 -10.56
N HIS A 41 -4.13 14.31 -10.51
CA HIS A 41 -3.23 13.62 -11.44
C HIS A 41 -3.20 12.11 -11.19
N LEU A 42 -3.18 11.69 -9.93
CA LEU A 42 -3.19 10.28 -9.53
C LEU A 42 -4.48 9.57 -9.97
N ALA A 43 -5.63 10.22 -9.81
CA ALA A 43 -6.92 9.74 -10.30
C ALA A 43 -6.85 9.43 -11.81
N LEU A 44 -6.28 10.35 -12.59
CA LEU A 44 -6.08 10.14 -14.02
C LEU A 44 -5.10 8.99 -14.30
N CYS A 45 -3.99 8.89 -13.57
CA CYS A 45 -3.03 7.79 -13.72
C CYS A 45 -3.67 6.42 -13.47
N TYR A 46 -4.53 6.29 -12.46
CA TYR A 46 -5.28 5.05 -12.20
C TYR A 46 -6.30 4.75 -13.29
N ALA A 47 -7.03 5.77 -13.76
CA ALA A 47 -7.99 5.62 -14.84
C ALA A 47 -7.33 5.13 -16.13
N LEU A 48 -6.18 5.72 -16.50
CA LEU A 48 -5.39 5.31 -17.67
C LEU A 48 -4.84 3.89 -17.54
N ALA A 49 -4.40 3.49 -16.33
CA ALA A 49 -3.90 2.13 -16.09
C ALA A 49 -5.02 1.08 -16.23
N PHE A 50 -6.23 1.41 -15.79
CA PHE A 50 -7.41 0.57 -15.96
C PHE A 50 -7.84 0.48 -17.44
N ASP A 51 -7.92 1.63 -18.12
CA ASP A 51 -8.32 1.69 -19.53
C ASP A 51 -7.39 0.89 -20.45
N ALA A 52 -6.08 0.88 -20.14
CA ALA A 52 -5.09 0.14 -20.89
C ALA A 52 -5.31 -1.39 -20.86
N ASP A 53 -5.82 -1.96 -19.77
CA ASP A 53 -6.10 -3.39 -19.63
C ASP A 53 -7.07 -3.67 -18.47
N GLN A 54 -8.36 -3.74 -18.77
CA GLN A 54 -9.41 -3.93 -17.76
C GLN A 54 -9.46 -5.37 -17.20
N ALA A 55 -8.75 -6.33 -17.82
CA ALA A 55 -8.80 -7.75 -17.46
C ALA A 55 -7.76 -8.14 -16.39
N ARG A 56 -7.12 -7.16 -15.73
CA ARG A 56 -6.06 -7.37 -14.72
C ARG A 56 -6.54 -7.83 -13.35
N GLY A 57 -7.85 -8.02 -13.16
CA GLY A 57 -8.42 -8.51 -11.90
C GLY A 57 -8.95 -7.44 -10.95
N TYR A 58 -9.19 -6.22 -11.45
CA TYR A 58 -9.71 -5.11 -10.65
C TYR A 58 -10.98 -5.46 -9.87
N GLY A 59 -11.05 -5.00 -8.61
CA GLY A 59 -12.24 -5.14 -7.79
C GLY A 59 -13.46 -4.40 -8.35
N HIS A 60 -14.66 -4.85 -7.99
CA HIS A 60 -15.93 -4.30 -8.50
C HIS A 60 -16.04 -2.76 -8.36
N GLY A 61 -15.64 -2.20 -7.21
CA GLY A 61 -15.66 -0.75 -7.00
C GLY A 61 -14.78 0.03 -7.99
N MET A 62 -13.67 -0.55 -8.45
CA MET A 62 -12.79 0.08 -9.42
C MET A 62 -13.39 0.09 -10.82
N HIS A 63 -14.15 -0.95 -11.19
CA HIS A 63 -14.92 -0.96 -12.44
C HIS A 63 -16.03 0.11 -12.47
N LEU A 64 -16.54 0.54 -11.31
CA LEU A 64 -17.49 1.64 -11.21
C LEU A 64 -16.79 3.01 -11.24
N LEU A 65 -15.66 3.13 -10.56
CA LEU A 65 -14.98 4.40 -10.33
C LEU A 65 -14.07 4.84 -11.49
N LEU A 66 -13.14 3.98 -11.90
CA LEU A 66 -12.02 4.37 -12.78
C LEU A 66 -12.45 4.86 -14.17
N PRO A 67 -13.50 4.31 -14.82
CA PRO A 67 -14.00 4.86 -16.09
C PRO A 67 -14.50 6.31 -15.96
N GLN A 68 -15.07 6.69 -14.82
CA GLN A 68 -15.56 8.06 -14.59
C GLN A 68 -14.39 9.03 -14.37
N LEU A 69 -13.36 8.58 -13.65
CA LEU A 69 -12.15 9.37 -13.43
C LEU A 69 -11.34 9.61 -14.72
N LEU A 70 -11.51 8.78 -15.74
CA LEU A 70 -10.89 9.04 -17.06
C LEU A 70 -11.47 10.30 -17.71
N ALA A 71 -12.76 10.56 -17.52
CA ALA A 71 -13.44 11.73 -18.06
C ALA A 71 -13.27 12.97 -17.16
N ALA A 72 -13.36 12.80 -15.85
CA ALA A 72 -13.28 13.87 -14.86
C ALA A 72 -12.48 13.41 -13.64
N PRO A 73 -11.14 13.53 -13.65
CA PRO A 73 -10.31 13.03 -12.56
C PRO A 73 -10.68 13.61 -11.20
N ALA A 74 -11.03 14.90 -11.13
CA ALA A 74 -11.35 15.61 -9.89
C ALA A 74 -12.59 15.06 -9.14
N ASP A 75 -13.44 14.30 -9.83
CA ASP A 75 -14.66 13.71 -9.26
C ASP A 75 -14.36 12.58 -8.26
N TRP A 76 -13.10 12.15 -8.11
CA TRP A 76 -12.72 11.21 -7.05
C TRP A 76 -13.19 11.68 -5.66
N ARG A 77 -13.26 13.00 -5.43
CA ARG A 77 -13.70 13.62 -4.17
C ARG A 77 -15.14 13.27 -3.80
N THR A 78 -15.98 12.98 -4.78
CA THR A 78 -17.39 12.61 -4.58
C THR A 78 -17.62 11.12 -4.86
N LEU A 79 -16.99 10.58 -5.91
CA LEU A 79 -17.19 9.20 -6.34
C LEU A 79 -16.55 8.20 -5.39
N ALA A 80 -15.33 8.43 -4.89
CA ALA A 80 -14.65 7.48 -4.00
C ALA A 80 -15.35 7.34 -2.63
N PRO A 81 -15.81 8.43 -1.98
CA PRO A 81 -16.67 8.32 -0.79
C PRO A 81 -18.07 7.76 -1.09
N GLY A 82 -18.58 7.99 -2.31
CA GLY A 82 -19.88 7.48 -2.75
C GLY A 82 -19.89 5.99 -3.13
N LEU A 83 -18.73 5.35 -3.23
CA LEU A 83 -18.65 3.89 -3.36
C LEU A 83 -19.05 3.23 -2.05
N PHE A 84 -20.02 2.33 -2.07
CA PHE A 84 -20.51 1.64 -0.87
C PHE A 84 -20.98 2.65 0.21
N ASP A 85 -21.10 2.20 1.47
CA ASP A 85 -21.47 3.06 2.59
C ASP A 85 -20.22 3.77 3.15
N GLY A 86 -19.75 4.82 2.46
CA GLY A 86 -18.63 5.65 2.91
C GLY A 86 -17.25 5.30 2.34
N GLY A 87 -17.19 4.53 1.25
CA GLY A 87 -15.97 4.16 0.53
C GLY A 87 -15.65 2.67 0.60
N SER A 88 -14.72 2.23 -0.26
CA SER A 88 -14.18 0.86 -0.21
C SER A 88 -13.25 0.66 0.99
N LEU A 89 -13.48 -0.40 1.76
CA LEU A 89 -12.59 -0.89 2.84
C LEU A 89 -11.69 -2.07 2.41
N GLY A 90 -11.70 -2.42 1.12
CA GLY A 90 -10.88 -3.49 0.57
C GLY A 90 -9.37 -3.18 0.59
N ASN A 91 -8.55 -4.20 0.32
CA ASN A 91 -7.09 -4.10 0.31
C ASN A 91 -6.50 -3.31 -0.89
N GLY A 92 -7.34 -2.87 -1.84
CA GLY A 92 -6.92 -2.26 -3.10
C GLY A 92 -6.10 -0.98 -2.95
N ALA A 93 -6.31 -0.23 -1.86
CA ALA A 93 -5.46 0.90 -1.52
C ALA A 93 -4.10 0.46 -0.97
N ALA A 94 -4.03 -0.62 -0.19
CA ALA A 94 -2.82 -1.07 0.48
C ALA A 94 -1.86 -1.82 -0.44
N MET A 95 -2.38 -2.65 -1.35
CA MET A 95 -1.58 -3.55 -2.21
C MET A 95 -0.58 -2.83 -3.13
N ARG A 96 -0.79 -1.54 -3.39
CA ARG A 96 0.03 -0.73 -4.32
C ARG A 96 1.19 0.02 -3.67
N PHE A 97 1.40 -0.13 -2.35
CA PHE A 97 2.43 0.62 -1.60
C PHE A 97 3.80 -0.06 -1.50
N ALA A 98 3.96 -1.28 -2.02
CA ALA A 98 5.23 -2.00 -1.99
C ALA A 98 6.43 -1.17 -2.54
N PRO A 99 6.34 -0.47 -3.70
CA PRO A 99 7.44 0.38 -4.18
C PRO A 99 7.46 1.79 -3.57
N PHE A 100 6.41 2.19 -2.84
CA PHE A 100 6.22 3.56 -2.38
C PHE A 100 6.95 3.87 -1.07
N GLY A 101 6.95 2.93 -0.12
CA GLY A 101 7.62 3.10 1.17
C GLY A 101 9.11 3.41 1.03
N ALA A 102 9.77 2.83 0.02
CA ALA A 102 11.18 3.07 -0.27
C ALA A 102 11.51 4.51 -0.72
N ARG A 103 10.55 5.27 -1.27
CA ARG A 103 10.82 6.63 -1.76
C ARG A 103 10.88 7.68 -0.66
N PHE A 104 10.03 7.53 0.36
CA PHE A 104 9.89 8.47 1.47
C PHE A 104 10.43 7.89 2.79
N HIS A 105 11.25 6.85 2.73
CA HIS A 105 11.69 6.07 3.89
C HIS A 105 12.40 6.90 4.99
N GLU A 106 12.94 8.07 4.63
CA GLU A 106 13.59 9.01 5.54
C GLU A 106 12.61 9.82 6.42
N ASP A 107 11.32 9.89 6.05
CA ASP A 107 10.29 10.67 6.74
C ASP A 107 8.97 9.87 6.81
N LEU A 108 8.74 9.19 7.93
CA LEU A 108 7.55 8.35 8.13
C LEU A 108 6.25 9.15 8.18
N ASP A 109 6.29 10.40 8.64
CA ASP A 109 5.11 11.27 8.62
C ASP A 109 4.73 11.60 7.18
N ARG A 110 5.73 11.86 6.32
CA ARG A 110 5.52 12.01 4.88
C ARG A 110 5.00 10.73 4.24
N VAL A 111 5.53 9.56 4.61
CA VAL A 111 4.99 8.26 4.11
C VAL A 111 3.51 8.14 4.42
N ALA A 112 3.13 8.40 5.67
CA ALA A 112 1.74 8.31 6.12
C ALA A 112 0.85 9.33 5.40
N GLU A 113 1.26 10.59 5.31
CA GLU A 113 0.51 11.64 4.61
C GLU A 113 0.27 11.26 3.14
N GLN A 114 1.33 10.88 2.43
CA GLN A 114 1.23 10.56 1.01
C GLN A 114 0.44 9.26 0.79
N ALA A 115 0.46 8.33 1.75
CA ALA A 115 -0.37 7.14 1.72
C ALA A 115 -1.87 7.46 1.89
N VAL A 116 -2.21 8.38 2.80
CA VAL A 116 -3.58 8.89 2.96
C VAL A 116 -4.07 9.54 1.67
N LEU A 117 -3.27 10.45 1.10
CA LEU A 117 -3.62 11.17 -0.13
C LEU A 117 -3.87 10.22 -1.29
N SER A 118 -3.01 9.21 -1.45
CA SER A 118 -3.19 8.19 -2.48
C SER A 118 -4.44 7.35 -2.22
N ALA A 119 -4.60 6.80 -1.02
CA ALA A 119 -5.71 5.90 -0.67
C ALA A 119 -7.08 6.56 -0.93
N ALA A 120 -7.25 7.82 -0.52
CA ALA A 120 -8.51 8.56 -0.63
C ALA A 120 -9.05 8.67 -2.07
N VAL A 121 -8.20 8.57 -3.09
CA VAL A 121 -8.61 8.62 -4.51
C VAL A 121 -9.49 7.43 -4.90
N THR A 122 -9.36 6.28 -4.23
CA THR A 122 -10.12 5.06 -4.58
C THR A 122 -10.80 4.38 -3.40
N HIS A 123 -10.29 4.59 -2.18
CA HIS A 123 -10.76 3.99 -0.93
C HIS A 123 -10.86 5.10 0.12
N ALA A 124 -12.03 5.75 0.18
CA ALA A 124 -12.27 6.83 1.14
C ALA A 124 -12.65 6.33 2.54
N HIS A 125 -12.95 5.04 2.70
CA HIS A 125 -13.32 4.47 4.00
C HIS A 125 -12.12 4.53 4.96
N PRO A 126 -12.31 4.96 6.23
CA PRO A 126 -11.21 5.10 7.19
C PRO A 126 -10.33 3.84 7.34
N ASP A 127 -10.95 2.66 7.38
CA ASP A 127 -10.20 1.39 7.50
C ASP A 127 -9.35 1.08 6.25
N GLY A 128 -9.84 1.43 5.06
CA GLY A 128 -9.09 1.26 3.80
C GLY A 128 -7.86 2.17 3.77
N ILE A 129 -8.02 3.41 4.25
CA ILE A 129 -6.93 4.38 4.41
C ILE A 129 -5.92 3.89 5.46
N ALA A 130 -6.41 3.45 6.63
CA ALA A 130 -5.55 2.94 7.71
C ALA A 130 -4.72 1.74 7.25
N GLY A 131 -5.32 0.80 6.50
CA GLY A 131 -4.62 -0.33 5.90
C GLY A 131 -3.52 0.10 4.93
N ALA A 132 -3.77 1.12 4.10
CA ALA A 132 -2.78 1.67 3.19
C ALA A 132 -1.60 2.32 3.92
N VAL A 133 -1.88 3.14 4.95
CA VAL A 133 -0.85 3.75 5.79
C VAL A 133 0.00 2.70 6.48
N ALA A 134 -0.61 1.67 7.06
CA ALA A 134 0.11 0.60 7.73
C ALA A 134 1.10 -0.13 6.81
N VAL A 135 0.67 -0.48 5.58
CA VAL A 135 1.55 -1.13 4.60
C VAL A 135 2.64 -0.19 4.10
N ALA A 136 2.33 1.08 3.85
CA ALA A 136 3.30 2.07 3.39
C ALA A 136 4.41 2.31 4.42
N VAL A 137 4.04 2.49 5.69
CA VAL A 137 4.99 2.69 6.80
C VAL A 137 5.83 1.42 7.02
N ALA A 138 5.22 0.24 6.99
CA ALA A 138 5.97 -1.01 7.09
C ALA A 138 7.00 -1.18 5.96
N ALA A 139 6.62 -0.84 4.72
CA ALA A 139 7.53 -0.86 3.58
C ALA A 139 8.68 0.15 3.71
N ALA A 140 8.41 1.35 4.24
CA ALA A 140 9.42 2.37 4.51
C ALA A 140 10.43 1.91 5.57
N LEU A 141 9.93 1.38 6.70
CA LEU A 141 10.77 0.84 7.76
C LEU A 141 11.67 -0.30 7.27
N TRP A 142 11.13 -1.17 6.41
CA TRP A 142 11.89 -2.25 5.81
C TRP A 142 12.96 -1.73 4.84
N ALA A 143 12.63 -0.74 4.00
CA ALA A 143 13.62 -0.12 3.10
C ALA A 143 14.79 0.53 3.88
N THR A 144 14.49 1.18 5.00
CA THR A 144 15.52 1.73 5.91
C THR A 144 16.37 0.61 6.53
N ALA A 145 15.75 -0.51 6.94
CA ALA A 145 16.45 -1.65 7.50
C ALA A 145 17.34 -2.37 6.48
N GLU A 146 16.88 -2.54 5.23
CA GLU A 146 17.66 -3.14 4.13
C GLU A 146 18.78 -2.23 3.63
N GLY A 147 18.64 -0.90 3.78
CA GLY A 147 19.66 0.08 3.43
C GLY A 147 20.90 0.10 4.35
N PHE A 148 20.98 -0.78 5.36
CA PHE A 148 22.06 -0.82 6.37
C PHE A 148 22.29 0.51 7.11
N GLY A 149 21.25 1.33 7.29
CA GLY A 149 21.29 2.54 8.12
C GLY A 149 21.35 2.23 9.62
N ASP A 150 20.77 3.09 10.47
CA ASP A 150 20.59 2.85 11.91
C ASP A 150 19.47 1.81 12.14
N VAL A 151 19.77 0.57 11.74
CA VAL A 151 18.83 -0.55 11.72
C VAL A 151 18.41 -0.93 13.14
N ASP A 152 19.30 -0.80 14.12
CA ASP A 152 19.03 -1.09 15.52
C ASP A 152 18.02 -0.11 16.13
N THR A 153 18.19 1.20 15.91
CA THR A 153 17.23 2.19 16.42
C THR A 153 15.87 2.07 15.73
N THR A 154 15.86 1.87 14.41
CA THR A 154 14.61 1.77 13.63
C THR A 154 13.82 0.50 13.97
N CYS A 155 14.51 -0.64 14.13
CA CYS A 155 13.89 -1.88 14.58
C CYS A 155 13.38 -1.78 16.03
N ALA A 156 14.10 -1.08 16.92
CA ALA A 156 13.69 -0.89 18.30
C ALA A 156 12.40 -0.07 18.41
N ILE A 157 12.30 1.04 17.67
CA ILE A 157 11.08 1.89 17.64
C ILE A 157 9.90 1.10 17.04
N THR A 158 10.11 0.46 15.89
CA THR A 158 9.07 -0.35 15.22
C THR A 158 8.57 -1.47 16.10
N GLY A 159 9.49 -2.24 16.69
CA GLY A 159 9.17 -3.34 17.61
C GLY A 159 8.41 -2.86 18.84
N GLY A 160 8.74 -1.67 19.36
CA GLY A 160 8.02 -1.03 20.46
C GLY A 160 6.58 -0.67 20.11
N VAL A 161 6.36 -0.03 18.96
CA VAL A 161 5.01 0.35 18.48
C VAL A 161 4.15 -0.88 18.21
N VAL A 162 4.67 -1.86 17.47
CA VAL A 162 3.94 -3.11 17.17
C VAL A 162 3.67 -3.88 18.46
N GLY A 163 4.66 -4.03 19.34
CA GLY A 163 4.50 -4.71 20.62
C GLY A 163 3.46 -4.05 21.54
N ALA A 164 3.35 -2.72 21.52
CA ALA A 164 2.32 -1.99 22.26
C ALA A 164 0.91 -2.21 21.70
N ALA A 165 0.77 -2.29 20.38
CA ALA A 165 -0.52 -2.45 19.72
C ALA A 165 -1.03 -3.91 19.74
N THR A 166 -0.13 -4.89 19.56
CA THR A 166 -0.52 -6.31 19.40
C THR A 166 -0.15 -7.19 20.60
N GLY A 167 0.55 -6.64 21.58
CA GLY A 167 1.28 -7.43 22.56
C GLY A 167 2.50 -8.13 21.95
N THR A 168 3.35 -8.70 22.81
CA THR A 168 4.60 -9.36 22.39
C THR A 168 4.45 -10.87 22.17
N ALA A 169 3.26 -11.43 22.33
CA ALA A 169 3.01 -12.87 22.21
C ALA A 169 3.27 -13.42 20.78
N GLY A 170 3.14 -12.55 19.77
CA GLY A 170 3.45 -12.88 18.37
C GLY A 170 4.94 -12.81 18.01
N ALA A 171 5.80 -12.31 18.92
CA ALA A 171 7.23 -12.24 18.66
C ALA A 171 7.85 -13.66 18.63
N PRO A 172 8.85 -13.92 17.75
CA PRO A 172 9.52 -15.21 17.72
C PRO A 172 10.08 -15.59 19.10
N LYS A 173 9.72 -16.79 19.60
CA LYS A 173 10.15 -17.27 20.92
C LYS A 173 11.67 -17.26 21.09
N GLU A 174 12.40 -17.48 20.02
CA GLU A 174 13.87 -17.43 20.03
C GLU A 174 14.41 -16.03 20.31
N TRP A 175 13.77 -14.99 19.80
CA TRP A 175 14.18 -13.60 20.05
C TRP A 175 13.93 -13.23 21.52
N LEU A 176 12.79 -13.65 22.07
CA LEU A 176 12.46 -13.46 23.49
C LEU A 176 13.42 -14.20 24.43
N ARG A 177 14.03 -15.32 24.00
CA ARG A 177 15.03 -16.05 24.78
C ARG A 177 16.44 -15.45 24.69
N ARG A 178 16.75 -14.77 23.59
CA ARG A 178 18.08 -14.21 23.33
C ARG A 178 18.23 -12.75 23.77
N ARG A 179 17.13 -12.04 24.02
CA ARG A 179 17.18 -10.71 24.64
C ARG A 179 17.61 -10.81 26.10
N GLU A 180 18.24 -9.76 26.60
CA GLU A 180 18.48 -9.63 28.03
C GLU A 180 17.15 -9.53 28.81
N PRO A 181 17.13 -9.91 30.10
CA PRO A 181 15.98 -9.67 30.96
C PRO A 181 15.64 -8.18 30.96
N LEU A 182 14.36 -7.89 30.77
CA LEU A 182 13.83 -6.55 31.06
C LEU A 182 13.54 -6.62 32.56
N GLY A 183 14.27 -5.82 33.35
CA GLY A 183 14.39 -5.86 34.81
C GLY A 183 13.19 -6.38 35.60
#